data_AF-A0AAV5TRS0-F1
#
_entry.id   AF-A0AAV5TRS0-F1
#
_cell.length_a   1.000
_cell.length_b   1.000
_cell.length_c   1.000
_cell.angle_alpha   90.00
_cell.angle_beta   90.00
_cell.angle_gamma   90.00
#
_symmetry.space_group_name_H-M   'P 1'
#
loop_
_entity.id
_entity.type
_entity.pdbx_description
1 polymer ?
#
loop_
_entity_poly.entity_id
_entity_poly.type
_entity_poly.pdbx_seq_one_letter_code
_entity_poly.pdbx_strand_id
1 'polypeptide(L)'
;FHAMFYGNFNERNKKEIELKDIDCKEFIDILNLIYPSYNKITNENAEYLLKLGDQFQIKMIIDQVEEFLISSSAFNVTRKFKLADQYRLIKLQAHCLDTLKSIKDVTDLKTSEGYTELSDRTFRTLFEKIVKLNSAT
;
A
#
# COMPACT_ATOMS: atom_id res chain seq x y z
N PHE A 1 16.23 9.72 -1.96
CA PHE A 1 17.61 9.94 -2.50
C PHE A 1 18.05 11.40 -2.57
N HIS A 2 17.24 12.35 -3.07
CA HIS A 2 17.67 13.76 -3.20
C HIS A 2 18.26 14.36 -1.91
N ALA A 3 17.57 14.23 -0.77
CA ALA A 3 18.07 14.72 0.52
C ALA A 3 19.37 14.04 0.96
N MET A 4 19.55 12.75 0.64
CA MET A 4 20.74 11.97 1.01
C MET A 4 22.00 12.42 0.24
N PHE A 5 21.85 12.72 -1.05
CA PHE A 5 22.98 13.11 -1.91
C PHE A 5 23.27 14.60 -1.90
N TYR A 6 22.25 15.44 -1.71
CA TYR A 6 22.38 16.89 -1.82
C TYR A 6 22.11 17.65 -0.51
N GLY A 7 21.63 16.96 0.53
CA GLY A 7 21.43 17.53 1.86
C GLY A 7 22.71 17.60 2.68
N ASN A 8 22.58 18.11 3.90
CA ASN A 8 23.68 18.25 4.85
C ASN A 8 23.87 16.98 5.70
N PHE A 9 23.87 15.82 5.05
CA PHE A 9 24.09 14.53 5.70
C PHE A 9 25.49 13.97 5.38
N ASN A 10 25.96 13.04 6.20
CA ASN A 10 27.31 12.45 6.05
C ASN A 10 27.45 11.64 4.75
N GLU A 11 26.33 11.18 4.21
CA GLU A 11 26.20 10.41 2.97
C GLU A 11 26.61 11.22 1.75
N ARG A 12 26.49 12.56 1.78
CA ARG A 12 26.84 13.45 0.67
C ARG A 12 28.27 13.28 0.15
N ASN A 13 29.22 13.02 1.06
CA ASN A 13 30.64 12.92 0.71
C ASN A 13 31.13 11.48 0.53
N LYS A 14 30.23 10.50 0.65
CA LYS A 14 30.57 9.08 0.51
C LYS A 14 30.41 8.64 -0.95
N LYS A 15 31.38 7.87 -1.44
CA LYS A 15 31.31 7.22 -2.76
C LYS A 15 30.38 6.01 -2.78
N GLU A 16 30.23 5.36 -1.63
CA GLU A 16 29.42 4.15 -1.46
C GLU A 16 28.55 4.32 -0.22
N ILE A 17 27.32 3.84 -0.32
CA ILE A 17 26.37 3.86 0.79
C ILE A 17 25.78 2.46 0.94
N GLU A 18 25.95 1.91 2.13
CA GLU A 18 25.32 0.67 2.53
C GLU A 18 23.82 0.89 2.80
N LEU A 19 22.98 0.12 2.14
CA LEU A 19 21.54 0.04 2.40
C LEU A 19 21.30 -1.15 3.33
N LYS A 20 20.90 -0.87 4.58
CA LYS A 20 20.61 -1.91 5.58
C LYS A 20 19.16 -2.38 5.48
N ASP A 21 18.93 -3.64 5.86
CA ASP A 21 17.61 -4.26 5.96
C ASP A 21 16.81 -4.34 4.65
N ILE A 22 17.52 -4.45 3.51
CA ILE A 22 16.94 -4.53 2.18
C ILE A 22 17.54 -5.72 1.44
N ASP A 23 16.68 -6.53 0.81
CA ASP A 23 17.13 -7.59 -0.08
C ASP A 23 17.58 -7.00 -1.42
N CYS A 24 18.74 -7.47 -1.91
CA CYS A 24 19.32 -6.97 -3.16
C CYS A 24 18.38 -7.15 -4.36
N LYS A 25 17.62 -8.25 -4.44
CA LYS A 25 16.71 -8.51 -5.56
C LYS A 25 15.50 -7.58 -5.51
N GLU A 26 14.93 -7.38 -4.32
CA GLU A 26 13.81 -6.44 -4.13
C GLU A 26 14.21 -5.01 -4.53
N PHE A 27 15.44 -4.61 -4.20
CA PHE A 27 15.95 -3.29 -4.59
C PHE A 27 16.18 -3.17 -6.10
N ILE A 28 16.70 -4.21 -6.76
CA ILE A 28 16.84 -4.25 -8.22
C ILE A 28 15.47 -4.11 -8.90
N ASP A 29 14.44 -4.77 -8.37
CA ASP A 29 13.08 -4.64 -8.92
C ASP A 29 12.55 -3.21 -8.84
N ILE A 30 12.82 -2.50 -7.73
CA ILE A 30 12.53 -1.07 -7.63
C ILE A 30 13.28 -0.26 -8.70
N LEU A 31 14.57 -0.51 -8.90
CA LEU A 31 15.34 0.22 -9.90
C LEU A 31 14.80 0.00 -11.32
N ASN A 32 14.40 -1.24 -11.63
CA ASN A 32 13.79 -1.62 -12.90
C ASN A 32 12.39 -1.00 -13.12
N LEU A 33 11.67 -0.64 -12.04
CA LEU A 33 10.41 0.11 -12.10
C LEU A 33 10.65 1.62 -12.27
N ILE A 34 11.69 2.17 -11.63
CA ILE A 34 12.06 3.60 -11.77
C ILE A 34 12.59 3.89 -13.18
N TYR A 35 13.46 3.03 -13.68
CA TYR A 35 14.03 3.09 -15.02
C TYR A 35 13.41 1.96 -15.83
N PRO A 36 12.31 2.21 -16.57
CA PRO A 36 11.44 1.16 -17.06
C PRO A 36 12.22 0.11 -17.87
N SER A 37 12.39 -1.06 -17.27
CA SER A 37 12.99 -2.23 -17.91
C SER A 37 12.06 -3.42 -17.74
N TYR A 38 11.00 -3.50 -18.55
CA TYR A 38 10.08 -4.66 -18.69
C TYR A 38 9.45 -5.29 -17.42
N ASN A 39 9.79 -4.84 -16.21
CA ASN A 39 9.36 -5.44 -14.96
C ASN A 39 7.90 -5.08 -14.70
N LYS A 40 7.12 -6.09 -14.36
CA LYS A 40 5.69 -5.97 -14.07
C LYS A 40 5.44 -6.13 -12.59
N ILE A 41 4.45 -5.41 -12.09
CA ILE A 41 3.92 -5.61 -10.75
C ILE A 41 3.10 -6.90 -10.76
N THR A 42 3.32 -7.75 -9.76
CA THR A 42 2.69 -9.05 -9.52
C THR A 42 2.20 -9.12 -8.08
N ASN A 43 1.39 -10.12 -7.75
CA ASN A 43 0.88 -10.28 -6.39
C ASN A 43 1.99 -10.59 -5.37
N GLU A 44 3.09 -11.21 -5.82
CA GLU A 44 4.24 -11.55 -4.99
C GLU A 44 5.10 -10.32 -4.68
N ASN A 45 5.17 -9.36 -5.62
CA ASN A 45 6.01 -8.18 -5.47
C ASN A 45 5.32 -6.95 -4.90
N ALA A 46 3.99 -6.85 -5.03
CA ALA A 46 3.24 -5.67 -4.59
C ALA A 46 3.54 -5.24 -3.14
N GLU A 47 3.69 -6.20 -2.22
CA GLU A 47 3.89 -5.88 -0.79
C GLU A 47 5.29 -5.32 -0.49
N TYR A 48 6.36 -5.94 -1.00
CA TYR A 48 7.71 -5.41 -0.80
C TYR A 48 7.94 -4.14 -1.60
N LEU A 49 7.31 -4.00 -2.77
CA LEU A 49 7.36 -2.77 -3.55
C LEU A 49 6.70 -1.60 -2.83
N LEU A 50 5.57 -1.83 -2.14
CA LEU A 50 4.96 -0.81 -1.27
C LEU A 50 5.88 -0.46 -0.10
N LYS A 51 6.43 -1.47 0.58
CA LYS A 51 7.36 -1.28 1.71
C LYS A 51 8.56 -0.41 1.32
N LEU A 52 9.24 -0.80 0.25
CA LEU A 52 10.43 -0.10 -0.22
C LEU A 52 10.05 1.25 -0.86
N GLY A 53 8.91 1.34 -1.55
CA GLY A 53 8.38 2.59 -2.10
C GLY A 53 8.13 3.64 -1.02
N ASP A 54 7.53 3.24 0.11
CA ASP A 54 7.35 4.11 1.29
C ASP A 54 8.69 4.46 1.95
N GLN A 55 9.57 3.46 2.16
CA GLN A 55 10.90 3.66 2.76
C GLN A 55 11.76 4.67 1.98
N PHE A 56 11.76 4.59 0.65
CA PHE A 56 12.53 5.48 -0.22
C PHE A 56 11.74 6.71 -0.69
N GLN A 57 10.48 6.84 -0.30
CA GLN A 57 9.55 7.91 -0.68
C GLN A 57 9.37 8.04 -2.20
N ILE A 58 9.28 6.91 -2.90
CA ILE A 58 9.12 6.84 -4.36
C ILE A 58 7.62 6.76 -4.69
N LYS A 59 6.98 7.92 -4.80
CA LYS A 59 5.53 8.01 -5.06
C LYS A 59 5.08 7.25 -6.31
N MET A 60 5.88 7.28 -7.38
CA MET A 60 5.54 6.59 -8.63
C MET A 60 5.31 5.08 -8.45
N ILE A 61 6.11 4.43 -7.60
CA ILE A 61 5.95 2.98 -7.33
C ILE A 61 4.69 2.76 -6.50
N ILE A 62 4.46 3.60 -5.48
CA ILE A 62 3.27 3.52 -4.64
C ILE A 62 2.00 3.66 -5.50
N ASP A 63 1.97 4.63 -6.40
CA ASP A 63 0.83 4.87 -7.30
C ASP A 63 0.59 3.68 -8.25
N GLN A 64 1.64 3.13 -8.85
CA GLN A 64 1.52 1.98 -9.75
C GLN A 64 1.05 0.71 -9.02
N VAL A 65 1.56 0.46 -7.81
CA VAL A 65 1.11 -0.69 -7.01
C VAL A 65 -0.32 -0.46 -6.51
N GLU A 66 -0.70 0.76 -6.17
CA GLU A 66 -2.08 1.10 -5.82
C GLU A 66 -3.05 0.77 -6.96
N GLU A 67 -2.73 1.16 -8.20
CA GLU A 67 -3.54 0.82 -9.38
C GLU A 67 -3.60 -0.69 -9.65
N PHE A 68 -2.48 -1.39 -9.47
CA PHE A 68 -2.45 -2.85 -9.55
C PHE A 68 -3.34 -3.50 -8.49
N LEU A 69 -3.31 -3.04 -7.25
CA LEU A 69 -4.15 -3.57 -6.17
C LEU A 69 -5.64 -3.30 -6.38
N ILE A 70 -5.99 -2.18 -7.00
CA ILE A 70 -7.38 -1.89 -7.38
C ILE A 70 -7.86 -2.91 -8.43
N SER A 71 -7.07 -3.14 -9.48
CA SER A 71 -7.44 -4.04 -10.59
C SER A 71 -7.30 -5.54 -10.28
N SER A 72 -6.45 -5.92 -9.33
CA SER A 72 -6.18 -7.32 -8.99
C SER A 72 -7.31 -7.93 -8.15
N SER A 73 -7.82 -9.09 -8.55
CA SER A 73 -8.76 -9.89 -7.76
C SER A 73 -8.08 -10.87 -6.80
N ALA A 74 -6.74 -10.97 -6.84
CA ALA A 74 -5.98 -11.91 -6.03
C ALA A 74 -5.93 -11.54 -4.54
N PHE A 75 -6.22 -10.27 -4.21
CA PHE A 75 -6.23 -9.77 -2.84
C PHE A 75 -7.65 -9.65 -2.32
N ASN A 76 -7.92 -10.26 -1.16
CA ASN A 76 -9.17 -10.06 -0.44
C ASN A 76 -9.33 -8.60 -0.01
N VAL A 77 -10.58 -8.14 0.12
CA VAL A 77 -10.92 -6.75 0.51
C VAL A 77 -10.25 -6.37 1.84
N THR A 78 -10.20 -7.28 2.81
CA THR A 78 -9.53 -7.06 4.11
C THR A 78 -8.04 -6.80 3.96
N ARG A 79 -7.35 -7.56 3.11
CA ARG A 79 -5.92 -7.39 2.85
C ARG A 79 -5.65 -6.08 2.10
N LYS A 80 -6.51 -5.73 1.14
CA LYS A 80 -6.45 -4.42 0.46
C LYS A 80 -6.66 -3.26 1.44
N PHE A 81 -7.61 -3.37 2.36
CA PHE A 81 -7.85 -2.37 3.40
C PHE A 81 -6.63 -2.21 4.33
N LYS A 82 -6.04 -3.31 4.77
CA LYS A 82 -4.84 -3.30 5.60
C LYS A 82 -3.67 -2.59 4.90
N LEU A 83 -3.41 -2.94 3.64
CA LEU A 83 -2.37 -2.29 2.84
C LEU A 83 -2.68 -0.81 2.62
N ALA A 84 -3.95 -0.47 2.35
CA ALA A 84 -4.38 0.90 2.16
C ALA A 84 -4.17 1.77 3.41
N ASP A 85 -4.45 1.21 4.58
CA ASP A 85 -4.26 1.91 5.85
C ASP A 85 -2.77 2.05 6.21
N GLN A 86 -2.00 0.97 6.06
CA GLN A 86 -0.58 0.93 6.37
C GLN A 86 0.23 1.92 5.50
N TYR A 87 -0.03 1.95 4.19
CA TYR A 87 0.71 2.77 3.23
C TYR A 87 -0.05 4.05 2.81
N ARG A 88 -1.18 4.34 3.47
CA ARG A 88 -2.02 5.53 3.21
C ARG A 88 -2.46 5.66 1.74
N LEU A 89 -2.89 4.54 1.15
CA LEU A 89 -3.35 4.44 -0.25
C LEU A 89 -4.81 4.89 -0.35
N ILE A 90 -5.01 6.16 -0.65
CA ILE A 90 -6.33 6.81 -0.61
C ILE A 90 -7.28 6.25 -1.67
N LYS A 91 -6.80 5.98 -2.89
CA LYS A 91 -7.64 5.45 -3.98
C LYS A 91 -8.03 4.01 -3.69
N LEU A 92 -7.10 3.21 -3.15
CA LEU A 92 -7.41 1.84 -2.75
C LEU A 92 -8.42 1.80 -1.60
N GLN A 93 -8.27 2.69 -0.61
CA GLN A 93 -9.23 2.78 0.50
C GLN A 93 -10.62 3.17 0.00
N ALA A 94 -10.72 4.17 -0.88
CA ALA A 94 -11.99 4.57 -1.49
C ALA A 94 -12.63 3.42 -2.28
N HIS A 95 -11.85 2.73 -3.10
CA HIS A 95 -12.32 1.57 -3.85
C HIS A 95 -12.85 0.45 -2.95
N CYS A 96 -12.16 0.15 -1.84
CA CYS A 96 -12.61 -0.85 -0.89
C CYS A 96 -13.92 -0.40 -0.19
N LEU A 97 -14.06 0.88 0.17
CA LEU A 97 -15.30 1.44 0.72
C LEU A 97 -16.47 1.41 -0.26
N ASP A 98 -16.22 1.57 -1.57
CA ASP A 98 -17.24 1.49 -2.61
C ASP A 98 -17.66 0.06 -2.93
N THR A 99 -16.76 -0.90 -2.67
CA THR A 99 -17.07 -2.34 -2.77
C THR A 99 -18.03 -2.78 -1.66
N LEU A 100 -17.95 -2.17 -0.47
CA LEU A 100 -18.85 -2.41 0.66
C LEU A 100 -20.18 -1.67 0.46
N LYS A 101 -21.15 -2.34 -0.15
CA LYS A 101 -22.47 -1.77 -0.46
C LYS A 101 -23.55 -2.15 0.55
N SER A 102 -23.34 -3.23 1.29
CA SER A 102 -24.29 -3.74 2.27
C SER A 102 -23.65 -3.93 3.64
N ILE A 103 -24.48 -3.84 4.68
CA ILE A 103 -24.08 -4.18 6.07
C ILE A 103 -23.60 -5.63 6.14
N LYS A 104 -24.17 -6.52 5.30
CA LYS A 104 -23.75 -7.91 5.18
C LYS A 104 -22.27 -8.03 4.81
N ASP A 105 -21.82 -7.24 3.85
CA ASP A 105 -20.42 -7.22 3.41
C ASP A 105 -19.48 -6.81 4.56
N VAL A 106 -19.93 -5.89 5.43
CA VAL A 106 -19.16 -5.45 6.60
C VAL A 106 -19.14 -6.50 7.71
N THR A 107 -20.23 -7.24 7.90
CA THR A 107 -20.23 -8.41 8.79
C THR A 107 -19.41 -9.58 8.25
N ASP A 108 -19.32 -9.76 6.93
CA ASP A 108 -18.48 -10.78 6.32
C ASP A 108 -17.00 -10.43 6.49
N LEU A 109 -16.63 -9.14 6.46
CA LEU A 109 -15.29 -8.68 6.84
C LEU A 109 -14.92 -9.09 8.26
N LYS A 110 -15.86 -9.06 9.22
CA LYS A 110 -15.60 -9.50 10.60
C LYS A 110 -15.18 -10.98 10.68
N THR A 111 -15.63 -11.78 9.73
CA THR A 111 -15.34 -13.22 9.65
C THR A 111 -14.02 -13.50 8.92
N SER A 112 -13.47 -12.52 8.20
CA SER A 112 -12.22 -12.67 7.45
C SER A 112 -10.98 -12.56 8.34
N GLU A 113 -9.96 -13.37 8.03
CA GLU A 113 -8.63 -13.25 8.64
C GLU A 113 -8.03 -11.86 8.32
N GLY A 114 -7.57 -11.16 9.36
CA GLY A 114 -6.99 -9.80 9.26
C GLY A 114 -7.91 -8.67 9.71
N TYR A 115 -9.19 -8.93 10.03
CA TYR A 115 -10.08 -7.90 10.60
C TYR A 115 -9.59 -7.37 11.95
N THR A 116 -9.03 -8.24 12.80
CA THR A 116 -8.47 -7.86 14.10
C THR A 116 -7.18 -7.06 14.01
N GLU A 117 -6.57 -6.99 12.82
CA GLU A 117 -5.32 -6.27 12.56
C GLU A 117 -5.56 -4.89 11.93
N LEU A 118 -6.83 -4.53 11.66
CA LEU A 118 -7.18 -3.22 11.13
C LEU A 118 -6.94 -2.14 12.20
N SER A 119 -6.47 -0.96 11.80
CA SER A 119 -6.28 0.14 12.76
C SER A 119 -7.60 0.78 13.18
N ASP A 120 -7.58 1.48 14.31
CA ASP A 120 -8.69 2.30 14.80
C ASP A 120 -9.21 3.31 13.77
N ARG A 121 -8.34 3.80 12.88
CA ARG A 121 -8.73 4.74 11.80
C ARG A 121 -9.60 4.03 10.78
N THR A 122 -9.21 2.83 10.39
CA THR A 122 -9.98 1.99 9.48
C THR A 122 -11.33 1.63 10.11
N PHE A 123 -11.35 1.26 11.38
CA PHE A 123 -12.61 1.01 12.11
C PHE A 123 -13.54 2.22 12.12
N ARG A 124 -13.02 3.43 12.34
CA ARG A 124 -13.82 4.66 12.25
C ARG A 124 -14.43 4.84 10.86
N THR A 125 -13.64 4.67 9.80
CA THR A 125 -14.16 4.79 8.42
C THR A 125 -15.22 3.73 8.09
N LEU A 126 -15.04 2.50 8.57
CA LEU A 126 -16.05 1.44 8.43
C LEU A 126 -17.32 1.77 9.19
N PHE A 127 -17.21 2.24 10.43
CA PHE A 127 -18.35 2.65 11.25
C PHE A 127 -19.13 3.79 10.60
N GLU A 128 -18.45 4.84 10.11
CA GLU A 128 -19.08 5.94 9.37
C GLU A 128 -19.80 5.44 8.11
N LYS A 129 -19.22 4.46 7.40
CA LYS A 129 -19.86 3.83 6.24
C LYS A 129 -21.14 3.08 6.65
N ILE A 130 -21.10 2.30 7.73
CA ILE A 130 -22.30 1.60 8.26
C ILE A 130 -23.40 2.60 8.63
N VAL A 131 -23.05 3.70 9.32
CA VAL A 131 -24.02 4.75 9.70
C VAL A 131 -24.66 5.36 8.46
N LYS A 132 -23.87 5.66 7.41
CA LYS A 132 -24.39 6.18 6.13
C LYS A 132 -25.34 5.19 5.46
N LEU A 133 -25.00 3.90 5.44
CA LEU A 133 -25.84 2.85 4.86
C LEU A 133 -27.18 2.70 5.60
N ASN A 134 -27.18 2.77 6.93
CA ASN A 134 -28.41 2.74 7.74
C ASN A 134 -29.28 3.99 7.56
N SER A 135 -28.68 5.17 7.34
CA SER A 135 -29.42 6.42 7.12
C SER A 135 -30.02 6.57 5.72
N ALA A 136 -29.65 5.70 4.78
CA ALA A 136 -30.13 5.71 3.40
C ALA A 136 -31.31 4.76 3.14
N THR A 137 -31.72 3.99 4.16
CA THR A 137 -32.93 3.15 4.22
C THR A 137 -33.99 3.83 5.06
#